data_AF-A0A7X8EGC7-F1
#
_entry.id   AF-A0A7X8EGC7-F1
#
_cell.length_a   1.000
_cell.length_b   1.000
_cell.length_c   1.000
_cell.angle_alpha   90.00
_cell.angle_beta   90.00
_cell.angle_gamma   90.00
#
_symmetry.space_group_name_H-M   'P 1'
#
loop_
_entity.id
_entity.type
_entity.pdbx_description
1 polymer ?
#
loop_
_entity_poly.entity_id
_entity_poly.type
_entity_poly.pdbx_seq_one_letter_code
_entity_poly.pdbx_strand_id
1 'polypeptide(L)'
;MKKFTLILGALAVAFTATFCTKEYETKREPQNLKYVGVYHNEGLDYVFHDIKSKVSGKEYNNELESLLEMCYNASVDYLTQERFFEEFDNWGERLYFADTVYNWAKDICLYDTRTLEDMYENGVLNLSEAATSIIDEMYLSSNNEETSLNDFETLCDNLLIEANSKLSGAEREAVIATIYVAKFSANYWYENAEYWASVLTGNNGAKKFNWKGLLKSDLIGAISGGAGGIEGGPAGIAAGALIGGIVASATFTIEELL
;
A
#
# COMPACT_ATOMS: atom_id res chain seq x y z
N MET A 1 34.35 -44.33 -25.41
CA MET A 1 33.22 -43.80 -24.60
C MET A 1 33.56 -43.79 -23.10
N LYS A 2 34.57 -43.04 -22.68
CA LYS A 2 34.90 -42.74 -21.28
C LYS A 2 35.76 -41.47 -21.32
N LYS A 3 35.17 -40.28 -21.11
CA LYS A 3 35.86 -38.99 -20.84
C LYS A 3 34.89 -37.78 -20.83
N PHE A 4 33.69 -37.91 -20.25
CA PHE A 4 32.76 -36.77 -20.15
C PHE A 4 31.89 -36.83 -18.87
N THR A 5 32.50 -37.10 -17.71
CA THR A 5 31.74 -37.22 -16.45
C THR A 5 32.54 -36.76 -15.23
N LEU A 6 33.33 -35.69 -15.35
CA LEU A 6 34.13 -35.21 -14.21
C LEU A 6 34.36 -33.69 -14.15
N ILE A 7 33.44 -32.89 -14.71
CA ILE A 7 33.47 -31.41 -14.59
C ILE A 7 32.15 -30.82 -14.07
N LEU A 8 31.10 -31.62 -13.83
CA LEU A 8 29.85 -31.12 -13.20
C LEU A 8 29.78 -31.27 -11.68
N GLY A 9 30.79 -31.87 -11.03
CA GLY A 9 30.78 -32.14 -9.59
C GLY A 9 31.46 -31.09 -8.71
N ALA A 10 32.11 -30.06 -9.28
CA ALA A 10 32.90 -29.08 -8.53
C ALA A 10 32.30 -27.66 -8.51
N LEU A 11 31.17 -27.43 -9.18
CA LEU A 11 30.46 -26.14 -9.18
C LEU A 11 29.18 -26.14 -8.32
N ALA A 12 28.77 -27.28 -7.76
CA ALA A 12 27.57 -27.39 -6.93
C ALA A 12 27.84 -27.30 -5.41
N VAL A 13 29.10 -27.12 -4.98
CA VAL A 13 29.48 -27.03 -3.55
C VAL A 13 30.13 -25.67 -3.21
N ALA A 14 30.24 -24.76 -4.19
CA ALA A 14 30.75 -23.40 -3.98
C ALA A 14 29.64 -22.35 -3.76
N PHE A 15 28.39 -22.77 -3.54
CA PHE A 15 27.24 -21.88 -3.29
C PHE A 15 26.53 -22.14 -1.95
N THR A 16 27.17 -22.87 -1.02
CA THR A 16 26.61 -23.19 0.30
C THR A 16 27.48 -22.73 1.48
N ALA A 17 28.40 -21.79 1.25
CA ALA A 17 29.09 -21.01 2.29
C ALA A 17 29.48 -19.68 1.60
N THR A 18 29.01 -18.50 1.96
CA THR A 18 28.69 -17.94 3.27
C THR A 18 27.85 -16.68 3.01
N PHE A 19 26.53 -16.76 3.11
CA PHE A 19 25.75 -15.62 3.60
C PHE A 19 25.58 -15.81 5.11
N CYS A 20 26.72 -15.81 5.81
CA CYS A 20 26.74 -15.22 7.13
C CYS A 20 26.72 -13.72 6.84
N THR A 21 25.54 -13.18 6.51
CA THR A 21 25.33 -11.75 6.63
C THR A 21 25.72 -11.43 8.05
N LYS A 22 26.77 -10.63 8.21
CA LYS A 22 26.91 -9.89 9.45
C LYS A 22 25.57 -9.18 9.60
N GLU A 23 24.77 -9.57 10.59
CA GLU A 23 23.75 -8.70 11.13
C GLU A 23 24.48 -7.43 11.54
N TYR A 24 24.59 -6.51 10.59
CA TYR A 24 24.70 -5.11 10.91
C TYR A 24 23.33 -4.79 11.49
N GLU A 25 23.16 -5.04 12.79
CA GLU A 25 22.30 -4.22 13.63
C GLU A 25 22.88 -2.80 13.58
N THR A 26 22.78 -2.13 12.42
CA THR A 26 22.67 -0.70 12.45
C THR A 26 21.39 -0.46 13.22
N LYS A 27 21.53 -0.01 14.46
CA LYS A 27 20.52 0.80 15.16
C LYS A 27 20.23 2.05 14.34
N ARG A 28 19.72 1.89 13.13
CA ARG A 28 18.82 2.88 12.55
C ARG A 28 17.59 2.73 13.41
N GLU A 29 17.17 3.81 14.06
CA GLU A 29 15.79 3.85 14.52
C GLU A 29 14.93 3.41 13.33
N PRO A 30 13.94 2.53 13.55
CA PRO A 30 13.06 2.09 12.47
C PRO A 30 12.70 3.33 11.67
N GLN A 31 13.05 3.34 10.38
CA GLN A 31 12.61 4.40 9.47
C GLN A 31 11.15 4.66 9.79
N ASN A 32 10.82 5.90 10.13
CA ASN A 32 9.66 6.19 10.97
C ASN A 32 8.37 5.89 10.18
N LEU A 33 7.92 4.63 10.22
CA LEU A 33 6.80 4.08 9.46
C LEU A 33 5.52 4.87 9.71
N LYS A 34 5.47 5.63 10.81
CA LYS A 34 4.43 6.63 11.08
C LYS A 34 4.22 7.61 9.93
N TYR A 35 5.29 8.05 9.27
CA TYR A 35 5.19 9.00 8.16
C TYR A 35 4.59 8.40 6.91
N VAL A 36 4.53 7.07 6.77
CA VAL A 36 3.85 6.41 5.63
C VAL A 36 2.38 6.85 5.55
N GLY A 37 1.68 6.92 6.70
CA GLY A 37 0.29 7.42 6.74
C GLY A 37 0.15 8.91 6.41
N VAL A 38 1.13 9.74 6.79
CA VAL A 38 1.15 11.17 6.43
C VAL A 38 1.35 11.33 4.92
N TYR A 39 2.36 10.67 4.38
CA TYR A 39 2.68 10.71 2.96
C TYR A 39 1.58 10.08 2.10
N HIS A 40 0.82 9.13 2.64
CA HIS A 40 -0.37 8.58 1.99
C HIS A 40 -1.41 9.65 1.73
N ASN A 41 -1.77 10.42 2.76
CA ASN A 41 -2.76 11.48 2.62
C ASN A 41 -2.26 12.63 1.72
N GLU A 42 -0.98 13.01 1.81
CA GLU A 42 -0.36 13.96 0.86
C GLU A 42 -0.44 13.44 -0.59
N GLY A 43 -0.26 12.13 -0.80
CA GLY A 43 -0.38 11.49 -2.10
C GLY A 43 -1.81 11.43 -2.63
N LEU A 44 -2.79 11.17 -1.77
CA LEU A 44 -4.21 11.28 -2.13
C LEU A 44 -4.57 12.70 -2.58
N ASP A 45 -4.10 13.72 -1.86
CA ASP A 45 -4.27 15.11 -2.28
C ASP A 45 -3.63 15.36 -3.66
N TYR A 46 -2.42 14.87 -3.89
CA TYR A 46 -1.76 15.00 -5.19
C TYR A 46 -2.59 14.39 -6.33
N VAL A 47 -3.03 13.14 -6.15
CA VAL A 47 -3.86 12.42 -7.12
C VAL A 47 -5.17 13.15 -7.38
N PHE A 48 -5.83 13.64 -6.32
CA PHE A 48 -7.05 14.43 -6.46
C PHE A 48 -6.86 15.70 -7.30
N HIS A 49 -5.79 16.45 -7.05
CA HIS A 49 -5.50 17.67 -7.80
C HIS A 49 -5.24 17.36 -9.28
N ASP A 50 -4.50 16.29 -9.58
CA ASP A 50 -4.25 15.86 -10.95
C ASP A 50 -5.55 15.47 -11.67
N ILE A 51 -6.36 14.58 -11.08
CA ILE A 51 -7.66 14.15 -11.63
C ILE A 51 -8.58 15.35 -11.85
N LYS A 52 -8.73 16.21 -10.84
CA LYS A 52 -9.57 17.41 -10.90
C LYS A 52 -9.17 18.31 -12.07
N SER A 53 -7.88 18.50 -12.30
CA SER A 53 -7.38 19.35 -13.38
C SER A 53 -7.75 18.80 -14.76
N LYS A 54 -7.63 17.47 -14.95
CA LYS A 54 -7.91 16.77 -16.21
C LYS A 54 -9.41 16.67 -16.49
N VAL A 55 -10.22 16.37 -15.49
CA VAL A 55 -11.70 16.32 -15.60
C VAL A 55 -12.26 17.71 -15.93
N SER A 56 -11.76 18.77 -15.28
CA SER A 56 -12.21 20.15 -15.54
C SER A 56 -11.84 20.66 -16.94
N GLY A 57 -10.76 20.12 -17.53
CA GLY A 57 -10.26 20.51 -18.86
C GLY A 57 -11.06 19.97 -20.04
N LYS A 58 -12.03 19.06 -19.82
CA LYS A 58 -12.72 18.28 -20.89
C LYS A 58 -11.78 17.46 -21.78
N GLU A 59 -10.55 17.20 -21.35
CA GLU A 59 -9.55 16.45 -22.12
C GLU A 59 -9.74 14.94 -22.05
N TYR A 60 -10.88 14.48 -21.56
CA TYR A 60 -10.98 13.14 -21.01
C TYR A 60 -12.16 12.34 -21.54
N ASN A 61 -11.89 11.13 -22.03
CA ASN A 61 -12.87 10.15 -22.45
C ASN A 61 -13.32 9.38 -21.19
N ASN A 62 -14.60 9.45 -20.80
CA ASN A 62 -15.15 8.87 -19.55
C ASN A 62 -15.11 7.33 -19.48
N GLU A 63 -14.18 6.68 -20.19
CA GLU A 63 -13.88 5.27 -20.05
C GLU A 63 -13.17 5.05 -18.70
N LEU A 64 -13.71 4.11 -17.92
CA LEU A 64 -13.20 3.73 -16.60
C LEU A 64 -11.71 3.39 -16.64
N GLU A 65 -11.27 2.59 -17.62
CA GLU A 65 -9.89 2.12 -17.73
C GLU A 65 -8.88 3.27 -17.78
N SER A 66 -9.16 4.33 -18.55
CA SER A 66 -8.25 5.45 -18.64
C SER A 66 -8.26 6.32 -17.35
N LEU A 67 -9.30 6.24 -16.49
CA LEU A 67 -9.38 6.99 -15.23
C LEU A 67 -8.56 6.26 -14.19
N LEU A 68 -8.66 4.93 -14.18
CA LEU A 68 -7.80 4.06 -13.38
C LEU A 68 -6.34 4.28 -13.75
N GLU A 69 -5.99 4.34 -15.04
CA GLU A 69 -4.64 4.65 -15.50
C GLU A 69 -4.17 6.06 -15.08
N MET A 70 -5.07 7.03 -15.04
CA MET A 70 -4.76 8.38 -14.54
C MET A 70 -4.45 8.40 -13.05
N CYS A 71 -5.32 7.80 -12.22
CA CYS A 71 -5.11 7.66 -10.77
C CYS A 71 -3.77 7.00 -10.49
N TYR A 72 -3.50 5.94 -11.24
CA TYR A 72 -2.28 5.18 -11.18
C TYR A 72 -1.04 6.05 -11.49
N ASN A 73 -1.02 6.71 -12.64
CA ASN A 73 0.12 7.53 -13.07
C ASN A 73 0.39 8.68 -12.09
N ALA A 74 -0.67 9.33 -11.59
CA ALA A 74 -0.52 10.38 -10.58
C ALA A 74 0.07 9.85 -9.26
N SER A 75 -0.29 8.62 -8.86
CA SER A 75 0.25 7.98 -7.65
C SER A 75 1.73 7.67 -7.80
N VAL A 76 2.15 7.18 -8.98
CA VAL A 76 3.57 6.95 -9.28
C VAL A 76 4.34 8.26 -9.35
N ASP A 77 3.80 9.26 -10.06
CA ASP A 77 4.42 10.57 -10.18
C ASP A 77 4.69 11.16 -8.79
N TYR A 78 3.73 11.06 -7.86
CA TYR A 78 3.90 11.47 -6.47
C TYR A 78 5.08 10.78 -5.77
N LEU A 79 5.22 9.45 -5.90
CA LEU A 79 6.35 8.73 -5.28
C LEU A 79 7.69 9.11 -5.88
N THR A 80 7.74 9.38 -7.17
CA THR A 80 9.00 9.75 -7.84
C THR A 80 9.49 11.15 -7.44
N GLN A 81 8.68 11.93 -6.72
CA GLN A 81 9.12 13.21 -6.17
C GLN A 81 10.24 12.99 -5.14
N GLU A 82 11.30 13.78 -5.27
CA GLU A 82 12.55 13.66 -4.49
C GLU A 82 12.30 13.58 -2.97
N ARG A 83 11.32 14.34 -2.49
CA ARG A 83 10.95 14.48 -1.07
C ARG A 83 10.59 13.19 -0.37
N PHE A 84 9.87 12.25 -1.01
CA PHE A 84 9.43 11.03 -0.34
C PHE A 84 10.61 10.14 0.06
N PHE A 85 11.59 10.09 -0.83
CA PHE A 85 12.73 9.21 -0.64
C PHE A 85 13.95 9.89 -0.03
N GLU A 86 13.94 11.20 0.21
CA GLU A 86 15.01 11.88 0.97
C GLU A 86 15.30 11.20 2.32
N GLU A 87 14.30 10.56 2.93
CA GLU A 87 14.44 9.79 4.18
C GLU A 87 15.01 8.36 3.99
N PHE A 88 15.09 7.87 2.75
CA PHE A 88 15.56 6.53 2.41
C PHE A 88 16.84 6.61 1.60
N ASP A 89 18.01 6.29 2.16
CA ASP A 89 19.25 6.20 1.37
C ASP A 89 19.05 5.34 0.09
N ASN A 90 19.83 5.58 -0.97
CA ASN A 90 20.03 4.67 -2.12
C ASN A 90 19.03 4.81 -3.31
N TRP A 91 19.31 5.74 -4.24
CA TRP A 91 18.42 6.09 -5.37
C TRP A 91 18.13 4.95 -6.37
N GLY A 92 19.05 4.00 -6.54
CA GLY A 92 18.85 2.84 -7.43
C GLY A 92 17.81 1.84 -6.93
N GLU A 93 17.70 1.69 -5.61
CA GLU A 93 16.67 0.86 -4.97
C GLU A 93 15.29 1.51 -5.10
N ARG A 94 15.20 2.84 -5.06
CA ARG A 94 13.95 3.61 -5.23
C ARG A 94 13.27 3.32 -6.57
N LEU A 95 14.03 3.27 -7.67
CA LEU A 95 13.50 2.99 -9.01
C LEU A 95 13.05 1.54 -9.18
N TYR A 96 13.79 0.59 -8.61
CA TYR A 96 13.40 -0.82 -8.61
C TYR A 96 12.11 -1.03 -7.81
N PHE A 97 11.95 -0.33 -6.69
CA PHE A 97 10.70 -0.38 -5.94
C PHE A 97 9.56 0.27 -6.69
N ALA A 98 9.74 1.46 -7.25
CA ALA A 98 8.70 2.10 -8.05
C ALA A 98 8.19 1.19 -9.19
N ASP A 99 9.07 0.45 -9.87
CA ASP A 99 8.70 -0.47 -10.95
C ASP A 99 8.07 -1.79 -10.45
N THR A 100 8.62 -2.39 -9.39
CA THR A 100 8.05 -3.61 -8.76
C THR A 100 6.66 -3.33 -8.23
N VAL A 101 6.55 -2.25 -7.48
CA VAL A 101 5.31 -1.73 -6.96
C VAL A 101 4.38 -1.30 -8.09
N TYR A 102 4.90 -0.77 -9.21
CA TYR A 102 4.09 -0.41 -10.38
C TYR A 102 3.36 -1.62 -10.91
N ASN A 103 4.10 -2.68 -11.23
CA ASN A 103 3.55 -3.88 -11.84
C ASN A 103 2.58 -4.55 -10.88
N TRP A 104 2.93 -4.59 -9.61
CA TRP A 104 2.14 -5.20 -8.57
C TRP A 104 0.85 -4.41 -8.27
N ALA A 105 0.89 -3.08 -8.14
CA ALA A 105 -0.30 -2.25 -7.93
C ALA A 105 -1.22 -2.26 -9.16
N LYS A 106 -0.65 -2.28 -10.37
CA LYS A 106 -1.40 -2.44 -11.61
C LYS A 106 -2.16 -3.76 -11.66
N ASP A 107 -1.48 -4.87 -11.35
CA ASP A 107 -2.11 -6.18 -11.29
C ASP A 107 -3.21 -6.22 -10.24
N ILE A 108 -3.05 -5.41 -9.19
CA ILE A 108 -3.96 -5.39 -8.06
C ILE A 108 -5.22 -4.59 -8.28
N CYS A 109 -5.08 -3.45 -8.92
CA CYS A 109 -6.15 -2.49 -9.15
C CYS A 109 -6.92 -2.77 -10.43
N LEU A 110 -6.33 -3.42 -11.44
CA LEU A 110 -7.00 -3.63 -12.74
C LEU A 110 -7.72 -4.98 -12.88
N TYR A 111 -7.40 -5.99 -12.06
CA TYR A 111 -7.89 -7.37 -12.25
C TYR A 111 -8.82 -7.89 -11.14
N ASP A 112 -9.66 -7.01 -10.59
CA ASP A 112 -10.97 -7.32 -9.96
C ASP A 112 -11.05 -8.64 -9.15
N THR A 113 -10.84 -8.55 -7.82
CA THR A 113 -11.48 -9.34 -6.75
C THR A 113 -10.73 -9.07 -5.44
N ARG A 114 -11.16 -8.16 -4.56
CA ARG A 114 -10.51 -8.04 -3.24
C ARG A 114 -11.46 -7.69 -2.13
N THR A 115 -12.08 -8.72 -1.60
CA THR A 115 -12.12 -8.84 -0.14
C THR A 115 -10.73 -9.26 0.37
N LEU A 116 -10.46 -9.03 1.65
CA LEU A 116 -9.25 -9.55 2.29
C LEU A 116 -9.20 -11.10 2.21
N GLU A 117 -10.37 -11.75 2.21
CA GLU A 117 -10.53 -13.20 2.04
C GLU A 117 -9.98 -13.69 0.69
N ASP A 118 -10.35 -13.03 -0.42
CA ASP A 118 -9.84 -13.37 -1.76
C ASP A 118 -8.31 -13.32 -1.82
N MET A 119 -7.70 -12.39 -1.09
CA MET A 119 -6.25 -12.22 -1.05
C MET A 119 -5.54 -13.36 -0.33
N TYR A 120 -6.14 -13.87 0.76
CA TYR A 120 -5.64 -15.04 1.45
C TYR A 120 -5.84 -16.31 0.60
N GLU A 121 -7.03 -16.49 0.01
CA GLU A 121 -7.36 -17.69 -0.78
C GLU A 121 -6.48 -17.85 -2.02
N ASN A 122 -6.16 -16.75 -2.70
CA ASN A 122 -5.30 -16.74 -3.88
C ASN A 122 -3.80 -16.71 -3.53
N GLY A 123 -3.44 -16.71 -2.25
CA GLY A 123 -2.05 -16.68 -1.80
C GLY A 123 -1.32 -15.37 -2.12
N VAL A 124 -2.05 -14.29 -2.38
CA VAL A 124 -1.48 -12.95 -2.59
C VAL A 124 -0.91 -12.42 -1.28
N LEU A 125 -1.62 -12.66 -0.17
CA LEU A 125 -1.15 -12.41 1.19
C LEU A 125 -0.84 -13.73 1.89
N ASN A 126 0.44 -13.93 2.20
CA ASN A 126 0.91 -15.04 3.01
C ASN A 126 1.50 -14.48 4.30
N LEU A 127 0.62 -14.24 5.28
CA LEU A 127 0.94 -13.68 6.59
C LEU A 127 0.87 -14.77 7.65
N SER A 128 1.62 -14.59 8.74
CA SER A 128 1.49 -15.40 9.95
C SER A 128 0.11 -15.21 10.57
N GLU A 129 -0.35 -16.20 11.34
CA GLU A 129 -1.65 -16.15 12.04
C GLU A 129 -1.79 -14.90 12.91
N ALA A 130 -0.70 -14.45 13.56
CA ALA A 130 -0.71 -13.24 14.37
C ALA A 130 -0.88 -11.97 13.51
N ALA A 131 -0.22 -11.90 12.35
CA ALA A 131 -0.37 -10.78 11.43
C ALA A 131 -1.77 -10.75 10.78
N THR A 132 -2.27 -11.91 10.33
CA THR A 132 -3.64 -12.08 9.83
C THR A 132 -4.67 -11.59 10.86
N SER A 133 -4.55 -12.02 12.12
CA SER A 133 -5.47 -11.59 13.19
C SER A 133 -5.53 -10.08 13.35
N ILE A 134 -4.39 -9.39 13.28
CA ILE A 134 -4.31 -7.92 13.41
C ILE A 134 -4.99 -7.22 12.22
N ILE A 135 -4.71 -7.69 10.99
CA ILE A 135 -5.28 -7.11 9.78
C ILE A 135 -6.80 -7.37 9.71
N ASP A 136 -7.24 -8.58 10.08
CA ASP A 136 -8.66 -8.95 10.11
C ASP A 136 -9.43 -8.10 11.12
N GLU A 137 -8.88 -7.86 12.32
CA GLU A 137 -9.54 -7.01 13.32
C GLU A 137 -9.73 -5.57 12.81
N MET A 138 -8.69 -5.01 12.18
CA MET A 138 -8.75 -3.69 11.56
C MET A 138 -9.77 -3.65 10.40
N TYR A 139 -9.78 -4.67 9.54
CA TYR A 139 -10.72 -4.80 8.42
C TYR A 139 -12.18 -4.94 8.90
N LEU A 140 -12.44 -5.78 9.90
CA LEU A 140 -13.77 -5.96 10.48
C LEU A 140 -14.28 -4.66 11.12
N SER A 141 -13.42 -3.94 11.83
CA SER A 141 -13.77 -2.65 12.41
C SER A 141 -14.08 -1.59 11.34
N SER A 142 -13.34 -1.59 10.23
CA SER A 142 -13.62 -0.69 9.09
C SER A 142 -14.98 -0.97 8.44
N ASN A 143 -15.47 -2.21 8.48
CA ASN A 143 -16.78 -2.59 7.94
C ASN A 143 -17.95 -2.42 8.91
N ASN A 144 -17.69 -2.18 10.19
CA ASN A 144 -18.75 -2.03 11.18
C ASN A 144 -19.29 -0.59 11.17
N GLU A 145 -20.54 -0.39 10.70
CA GLU A 145 -21.19 0.93 10.62
C GLU A 145 -21.23 1.67 11.97
N GLU A 146 -21.31 0.94 13.09
CA GLU A 146 -21.37 1.51 14.44
C GLU A 146 -20.01 1.99 14.99
N THR A 147 -18.89 1.57 14.39
CA THR A 147 -17.56 2.01 14.82
C THR A 147 -17.38 3.50 14.51
N SER A 148 -17.18 4.33 15.53
CA SER A 148 -16.86 5.74 15.34
C SER A 148 -15.41 5.93 14.89
N LEU A 149 -15.07 7.12 14.35
CA LEU A 149 -13.69 7.46 14.01
C LEU A 149 -12.74 7.29 15.20
N ASN A 150 -13.11 7.81 16.37
CA ASN A 150 -12.29 7.73 17.58
C ASN A 150 -12.11 6.29 18.08
N ASP A 151 -13.13 5.44 17.94
CA ASP A 151 -13.03 4.01 18.29
C ASP A 151 -12.06 3.30 17.36
N PHE A 152 -12.11 3.59 16.05
CA PHE A 152 -11.18 3.05 15.07
C PHE A 152 -9.75 3.50 15.32
N GLU A 153 -9.52 4.78 15.63
CA GLU A 153 -8.18 5.28 15.98
C GLU A 153 -7.61 4.61 17.23
N THR A 154 -8.45 4.43 18.24
CA THR A 154 -8.08 3.73 19.48
C THR A 154 -7.73 2.27 19.19
N LEU A 155 -8.48 1.61 18.31
CA LEU A 155 -8.16 0.27 17.83
C LEU A 155 -6.78 0.24 17.16
N CYS A 156 -6.50 1.16 16.24
CA CYS A 156 -5.18 1.22 15.58
C CYS A 156 -4.03 1.38 16.59
N ASP A 157 -4.18 2.22 17.61
CA ASP A 157 -3.15 2.39 18.66
C ASP A 157 -2.91 1.10 19.46
N ASN A 158 -3.97 0.34 19.75
CA ASN A 158 -3.84 -0.96 20.41
C ASN A 158 -3.16 -2.00 19.50
N LEU A 159 -3.55 -2.05 18.22
CA LEU A 159 -2.97 -2.95 17.23
C LEU A 159 -1.48 -2.64 16.97
N LEU A 160 -1.05 -1.38 17.06
CA LEU A 160 0.37 -1.02 16.99
C LEU A 160 1.17 -1.62 18.14
N ILE A 161 0.64 -1.57 19.38
CA ILE A 161 1.28 -2.20 20.54
C ILE A 161 1.36 -3.71 20.34
N GLU A 162 0.26 -4.30 19.88
CA GLU A 162 0.18 -5.73 19.61
C GLU A 162 1.19 -6.18 18.55
N ALA A 163 1.21 -5.51 17.39
CA ALA A 163 2.14 -5.80 16.29
C ALA A 163 3.60 -5.74 16.76
N ASN A 164 3.96 -4.73 17.54
CA ASN A 164 5.32 -4.59 18.10
C ASN A 164 5.68 -5.72 19.08
N SER A 165 4.69 -6.30 19.76
CA SER A 165 4.90 -7.37 20.74
C SER A 165 4.87 -8.78 20.16
N LYS A 166 4.11 -9.01 19.08
CA LYS A 166 3.85 -10.35 18.51
C LYS A 166 4.58 -10.63 17.21
N LEU A 167 4.92 -9.60 16.44
CA LEU A 167 5.51 -9.74 15.11
C LEU A 167 6.99 -9.37 15.12
N SER A 168 7.72 -9.82 14.10
CA SER A 168 9.13 -9.45 13.90
C SER A 168 9.47 -9.31 12.41
N GLY A 169 10.61 -8.71 12.11
CA GLY A 169 11.13 -8.56 10.75
C GLY A 169 10.21 -7.80 9.80
N ALA A 170 10.25 -8.17 8.53
CA ALA A 170 9.52 -7.54 7.44
C ALA A 170 8.00 -7.59 7.61
N GLU A 171 7.47 -8.69 8.16
CA GLU A 171 6.03 -8.83 8.40
C GLU A 171 5.53 -7.79 9.41
N ARG A 172 6.26 -7.59 10.52
CA ARG A 172 5.94 -6.54 11.49
C ARG A 172 5.91 -5.16 10.83
N GLU A 173 6.90 -4.87 10.00
CA GLU A 173 7.02 -3.58 9.31
C GLU A 173 5.86 -3.35 8.34
N ALA A 174 5.45 -4.38 7.57
CA ALA A 174 4.30 -4.31 6.66
C ALA A 174 2.99 -4.08 7.43
N VAL A 175 2.78 -4.80 8.53
CA VAL A 175 1.59 -4.60 9.38
C VAL A 175 1.58 -3.20 10.01
N ILE A 176 2.71 -2.73 10.55
CA ILE A 176 2.80 -1.38 11.15
C ILE A 176 2.57 -0.29 10.10
N ALA A 177 3.17 -0.41 8.91
CA ALA A 177 2.95 0.54 7.81
C ALA A 177 1.46 0.59 7.43
N THR A 178 0.82 -0.58 7.32
CA THR A 178 -0.63 -0.68 7.06
C THR A 178 -1.47 -0.03 8.14
N ILE A 179 -1.17 -0.27 9.43
CA ILE A 179 -1.92 0.34 10.53
C ILE A 179 -1.81 1.88 10.47
N TYR A 180 -0.63 2.42 10.15
CA TYR A 180 -0.48 3.86 9.98
C TYR A 180 -1.24 4.39 8.77
N VAL A 181 -1.21 3.72 7.61
CA VAL A 181 -2.06 4.11 6.48
C VAL A 181 -3.53 4.12 6.91
N ALA A 182 -4.04 3.03 7.45
CA ALA A 182 -5.45 2.93 7.88
C ALA A 182 -5.85 4.04 8.88
N LYS A 183 -5.03 4.29 9.91
CA LYS A 183 -5.29 5.33 10.91
C LYS A 183 -5.39 6.73 10.28
N PHE A 184 -4.45 7.06 9.41
CA PHE A 184 -4.41 8.38 8.75
C PHE A 184 -5.49 8.51 7.67
N SER A 185 -5.77 7.44 6.93
CA SER A 185 -6.86 7.35 5.96
C SER A 185 -8.24 7.55 6.60
N ALA A 186 -8.47 6.98 7.79
CA ALA A 186 -9.75 7.13 8.48
C ALA A 186 -10.08 8.62 8.73
N ASN A 187 -9.10 9.38 9.22
CA ASN A 187 -9.22 10.82 9.41
C ASN A 187 -9.41 11.56 8.08
N TYR A 188 -8.57 11.24 7.09
CA TYR A 188 -8.63 11.88 5.78
C TYR A 188 -10.00 11.74 5.15
N TRP A 189 -10.52 10.52 5.07
CA TRP A 189 -11.79 10.27 4.42
C TRP A 189 -12.99 10.77 5.22
N TYR A 190 -12.90 10.73 6.55
CA TYR A 190 -13.92 11.36 7.39
C TYR A 190 -14.07 12.86 7.07
N GLU A 191 -12.98 13.56 6.81
CA GLU A 191 -12.98 14.99 6.50
C GLU A 191 -13.23 15.32 5.03
N ASN A 192 -12.74 14.49 4.10
CA ASN A 192 -12.62 14.86 2.68
C ASN A 192 -13.54 14.10 1.71
N ALA A 193 -14.16 12.99 2.13
CA ALA A 193 -14.94 12.14 1.22
C ALA A 193 -16.10 12.91 0.54
N GLU A 194 -16.84 13.73 1.29
CA GLU A 194 -17.93 14.53 0.71
C GLU A 194 -17.40 15.61 -0.26
N TYR A 195 -16.25 16.21 0.05
CA TYR A 195 -15.63 17.22 -0.82
C TYR A 195 -15.17 16.59 -2.14
N TRP A 196 -14.50 15.44 -2.09
CA TRP A 196 -14.10 14.71 -3.30
C TRP A 196 -15.31 14.37 -4.18
N ALA A 197 -16.36 13.80 -3.60
CA ALA A 197 -17.60 13.49 -4.31
C ALA A 197 -18.21 14.73 -4.97
N SER A 198 -18.27 15.86 -4.26
CA SER A 198 -18.83 17.11 -4.77
C SER A 198 -18.09 17.66 -6.00
N VAL A 199 -16.75 17.62 -5.96
CA VAL A 199 -15.89 18.15 -7.01
C VAL A 199 -15.91 17.25 -8.24
N LEU A 200 -15.81 15.94 -8.04
CA LEU A 200 -15.71 14.98 -9.15
C LEU A 200 -17.05 14.76 -9.87
N THR A 201 -18.19 14.91 -9.19
CA THR A 201 -19.53 14.79 -9.80
C THR A 201 -20.11 16.12 -10.31
N GLY A 202 -19.42 17.25 -10.08
CA GLY A 202 -19.92 18.57 -10.45
C GLY A 202 -21.21 18.98 -9.72
N ASN A 203 -21.39 18.57 -8.46
CA ASN A 203 -22.54 18.88 -7.60
C ASN A 203 -23.93 18.41 -8.09
N ASN A 204 -24.01 17.54 -9.08
CA ASN A 204 -25.28 17.08 -9.67
C ASN A 204 -25.96 15.95 -8.87
N GLY A 205 -26.16 16.14 -7.57
CA GLY A 205 -26.76 15.12 -6.69
C GLY A 205 -25.78 13.99 -6.36
N ALA A 206 -24.55 14.36 -6.00
CA ALA A 206 -23.44 13.45 -5.72
C ALA A 206 -23.88 12.28 -4.82
N LYS A 207 -23.60 11.04 -5.25
CA LYS A 207 -23.53 9.91 -4.32
C LYS A 207 -22.59 10.32 -3.19
N LYS A 208 -23.04 10.18 -1.95
CA LYS A 208 -22.14 10.36 -0.80
C LYS A 208 -21.19 9.18 -0.78
N PHE A 209 -19.89 9.46 -0.86
CA PHE A 209 -18.91 8.44 -0.61
C PHE A 209 -19.03 7.94 0.82
N ASN A 210 -18.98 6.62 0.99
CA ASN A 210 -18.83 6.01 2.28
C ASN A 210 -17.34 6.05 2.65
N TRP A 211 -16.95 6.95 3.57
CA TRP A 211 -15.56 7.09 4.01
C TRP A 211 -14.97 5.77 4.53
N LYS A 212 -15.79 4.86 5.09
CA LYS A 212 -15.36 3.53 5.50
C LYS A 212 -15.03 2.61 4.33
N GLY A 213 -15.77 2.73 3.23
CA GLY A 213 -15.47 2.01 1.98
C GLY A 213 -14.12 2.43 1.41
N LEU A 214 -13.84 3.74 1.43
CA LEU A 214 -12.55 4.30 1.02
C LEU A 214 -11.41 3.85 1.93
N LEU A 215 -11.56 4.00 3.26
CA LEU A 215 -10.63 3.47 4.26
C LEU A 215 -10.32 1.97 4.04
N LYS A 216 -11.35 1.17 3.77
CA LYS A 216 -11.18 -0.27 3.50
C LYS A 216 -10.29 -0.51 2.28
N SER A 217 -10.50 0.28 1.22
CA SER A 217 -9.66 0.21 0.02
C SER A 217 -8.20 0.53 0.35
N ASP A 218 -7.97 1.59 1.13
CA ASP A 218 -6.62 2.00 1.54
C ASP A 218 -5.92 0.92 2.37
N LEU A 219 -6.65 0.32 3.31
CA LEU A 219 -6.16 -0.78 4.13
C LEU A 219 -5.73 -1.96 3.27
N ILE A 220 -6.61 -2.41 2.36
CA ILE A 220 -6.32 -3.52 1.45
C ILE A 220 -5.11 -3.16 0.60
N GLY A 221 -5.12 -1.99 -0.04
CA GLY A 221 -4.00 -1.52 -0.85
C GLY A 221 -2.69 -1.51 -0.08
N ALA A 222 -2.70 -1.00 1.15
CA ALA A 222 -1.50 -0.86 1.98
C ALA A 222 -0.92 -2.20 2.45
N ILE A 223 -1.74 -3.13 2.95
CA ILE A 223 -1.21 -4.43 3.42
C ILE A 223 -0.64 -5.23 2.26
N SER A 224 -1.36 -5.19 1.15
CA SER A 224 -0.95 -5.81 -0.08
C SER A 224 0.40 -5.21 -0.49
N GLY A 225 0.50 -3.89 -0.56
CA GLY A 225 1.68 -3.22 -1.11
C GLY A 225 2.89 -3.35 -0.20
N GLY A 226 2.67 -3.30 1.11
CA GLY A 226 3.69 -3.62 2.10
C GLY A 226 4.22 -5.04 1.94
N ALA A 227 3.33 -6.03 1.73
CA ALA A 227 3.74 -7.42 1.49
C ALA A 227 4.51 -7.60 0.18
N GLY A 228 4.08 -6.95 -0.91
CA GLY A 228 4.80 -6.94 -2.18
C GLY A 228 6.17 -6.25 -2.10
N GLY A 229 6.32 -5.28 -1.18
CA GLY A 229 7.55 -4.53 -0.94
C GLY A 229 8.59 -5.22 -0.07
N ILE A 230 8.32 -6.43 0.45
CA ILE A 230 9.20 -7.13 1.41
C ILE A 230 10.62 -7.35 0.87
N GLU A 231 10.77 -7.68 -0.42
CA GLU A 231 12.10 -7.86 -1.04
C GLU A 231 12.96 -6.59 -0.97
N GLY A 232 12.31 -5.45 -0.77
CA GLY A 232 12.97 -4.17 -0.58
C GLY A 232 13.32 -3.78 0.83
N GLY A 233 13.10 -4.67 1.79
CA GLY A 233 13.23 -4.35 3.21
C GLY A 233 12.32 -3.19 3.63
N PRO A 234 12.69 -2.46 4.70
CA PRO A 234 11.84 -1.42 5.27
C PRO A 234 11.42 -0.34 4.28
N ALA A 235 12.31 0.03 3.35
CA ALA A 235 12.06 1.04 2.33
C ALA A 235 11.02 0.57 1.30
N GLY A 236 11.19 -0.67 0.79
CA GLY A 236 10.23 -1.27 -0.14
C GLY A 236 8.85 -1.45 0.49
N ILE A 237 8.81 -1.89 1.76
CA ILE A 237 7.56 -2.05 2.52
C ILE A 237 6.84 -0.71 2.69
N ALA A 238 7.55 0.34 3.12
CA ALA A 238 6.97 1.66 3.30
C ALA A 238 6.44 2.24 1.98
N ALA A 239 7.24 2.16 0.91
CA ALA A 239 6.86 2.64 -0.41
C ALA A 239 5.68 1.85 -0.98
N GLY A 240 5.69 0.52 -0.85
CA GLY A 240 4.63 -0.36 -1.31
C GLY A 240 3.32 -0.14 -0.55
N ALA A 241 3.37 -0.01 0.78
CA ALA A 241 2.17 0.27 1.57
C ALA A 241 1.56 1.64 1.20
N LEU A 242 2.41 2.65 1.03
CA LEU A 242 2.01 4.00 0.65
C LEU A 242 1.20 4.01 -0.67
N ILE A 243 1.84 3.59 -1.75
CA ILE A 243 1.22 3.61 -3.09
C ILE A 243 0.07 2.62 -3.22
N GLY A 244 0.16 1.45 -2.58
CA GLY A 244 -0.92 0.48 -2.57
C GLY A 244 -2.18 1.13 -2.02
N GLY A 245 -2.05 1.85 -0.89
CA GLY A 245 -3.15 2.63 -0.32
C GLY A 245 -3.66 3.73 -1.27
N ILE A 246 -2.77 4.57 -1.79
CA ILE A 246 -3.16 5.69 -2.68
C ILE A 246 -3.90 5.18 -3.93
N VAL A 247 -3.32 4.20 -4.64
CA VAL A 247 -3.90 3.69 -5.88
C VAL A 247 -5.24 3.03 -5.59
N ALA A 248 -5.31 2.14 -4.58
CA ALA A 248 -6.56 1.46 -4.23
C ALA A 248 -7.67 2.46 -3.87
N SER A 249 -7.34 3.53 -3.14
CA SER A 249 -8.31 4.57 -2.82
C SER A 249 -8.81 5.33 -4.03
N ALA A 250 -7.87 5.76 -4.88
CA ALA A 250 -8.18 6.55 -6.04
C ALA A 250 -9.00 5.75 -7.05
N THR A 251 -8.70 4.47 -7.24
CA THR A 251 -9.47 3.59 -8.13
C THR A 251 -10.87 3.34 -7.57
N PHE A 252 -11.00 3.01 -6.29
CA PHE A 252 -12.29 2.80 -5.63
C PHE A 252 -13.17 4.05 -5.69
N THR A 253 -12.58 5.23 -5.50
CA THR A 253 -13.26 6.53 -5.66
C THR A 253 -13.86 6.67 -7.06
N ILE A 254 -13.10 6.37 -8.12
CA ILE A 254 -13.56 6.46 -9.51
C ILE A 254 -14.68 5.46 -9.79
N GLU A 255 -14.57 4.23 -9.28
CA GLU A 255 -15.60 3.20 -9.44
C GLU A 255 -16.93 3.60 -8.79
N GLU A 256 -16.88 4.19 -7.58
CA GLU A 256 -18.08 4.66 -6.88
C GLU A 256 -18.80 5.82 -7.60
N LEU A 257 -18.07 6.58 -8.43
CA LEU A 257 -18.59 7.71 -9.20
C LEU A 257 -19.34 7.31 -10.48
N LEU A 258 -18.98 6.19 -11.09
CA LEU A 258 -19.55 5.70 -12.35
C LEU A 258 -20.80 4.82 -12.13
#